data_AF-A0A1Q8T465-F1
#
_entry.id   AF-A0A1Q8T465-F1
#
_cell.length_a   1.000
_cell.length_b   1.000
_cell.length_c   1.000
_cell.angle_alpha   90.00
_cell.angle_beta   90.00
_cell.angle_gamma   90.00
#
_symmetry.space_group_name_H-M   'P 1'
#
loop_
_entity.id
_entity.type
_entity.pdbx_description
1 polymer ?
#
loop_
_entity_poly.entity_id
_entity_poly.type
_entity_poly.pdbx_seq_one_letter_code
_entity_poly.pdbx_strand_id
1 'polypeptide(L)' 'MRMTSRDRAEPLIRKGTGPNKESLAYLAQLHDMPLGTLKTRVKRFIDQGIDRDKAIRLALECPIGPQGRPRQG' A
#
# COMPACT_ATOMS: atom_id res chain seq x y z
N MET A 1 45.85 -7.78 -5.48
CA MET A 1 44.67 -7.08 -4.90
C MET A 1 43.87 -6.42 -6.03
N ARG A 2 42.59 -6.78 -6.20
CA ARG A 2 41.44 -5.84 -6.35
C ARG A 2 40.15 -6.64 -6.65
N MET A 3 39.18 -6.46 -5.76
CA MET A 3 37.83 -7.04 -5.75
C MET A 3 36.91 -6.37 -6.78
N THR A 4 35.64 -6.83 -6.81
CA THR A 4 34.39 -6.20 -7.31
C THR A 4 33.88 -6.79 -8.64
N SER A 5 32.62 -7.23 -8.83
CA SER A 5 31.40 -7.18 -8.02
C SER A 5 30.51 -8.39 -8.35
N ARG A 6 30.32 -9.29 -7.38
CA ARG A 6 29.07 -10.05 -7.25
C ARG A 6 28.05 -9.09 -6.67
N ASP A 7 27.23 -8.47 -7.52
CA ASP A 7 25.85 -8.06 -7.20
C ASP A 7 25.25 -7.38 -8.43
N ARG A 8 24.94 -8.15 -9.47
CA ARG A 8 23.85 -7.78 -10.38
C ARG A 8 22.63 -8.46 -9.82
N ALA A 9 22.04 -7.84 -8.79
CA ALA A 9 20.66 -8.12 -8.43
C ALA A 9 19.83 -7.92 -9.71
N GLU A 10 19.40 -9.03 -10.30
CA GLU A 10 18.43 -9.00 -11.39
C GLU A 10 17.25 -8.15 -10.92
N PRO A 11 16.78 -7.17 -11.72
CA PRO A 11 15.50 -6.57 -11.42
C PRO A 11 14.50 -7.73 -11.50
N LEU A 12 13.93 -8.10 -10.35
CA LEU A 12 12.78 -8.98 -10.26
C LEU A 12 11.64 -8.29 -11.02
N ILE A 13 11.60 -8.49 -12.34
CA ILE A 13 10.47 -8.15 -13.19
C ILE A 13 9.34 -9.02 -12.65
N ARG A 14 8.55 -8.44 -11.76
CA ARG A 14 7.36 -9.07 -11.21
C ARG A 14 6.37 -9.25 -12.36
N LYS A 15 6.47 -10.39 -13.04
CA LYS A 15 5.38 -10.97 -13.82
C LYS A 15 4.18 -11.10 -12.87
N GLY A 16 3.09 -10.40 -13.15
CA GLY A 16 1.92 -10.46 -12.29
C GLY A 16 0.76 -9.61 -12.76
N THR A 17 0.12 -10.09 -13.83
CA THR A 17 -1.32 -9.96 -14.10
C THR A 17 -1.82 -8.57 -14.50
N GLY A 18 -2.65 -8.49 -15.55
CA GLY A 18 -3.32 -7.26 -15.97
C GLY A 18 -4.09 -6.58 -14.82
N PRO A 19 -4.65 -5.37 -15.02
CA PRO A 19 -5.21 -4.56 -13.95
C PRO A 19 -6.24 -5.37 -13.15
N ASN A 20 -5.79 -5.89 -12.01
CA ASN A 20 -6.62 -6.72 -11.17
C ASN A 20 -7.58 -5.74 -10.49
N LYS A 21 -8.87 -5.82 -10.84
CA LYS A 21 -9.90 -4.88 -10.36
C LYS A 21 -10.09 -4.94 -8.83
N GLU A 22 -9.52 -5.94 -8.19
CA GLU A 22 -9.48 -6.10 -6.73
C GLU A 22 -8.14 -5.69 -6.12
N SER A 23 -7.19 -5.23 -6.94
CA SER A 23 -5.90 -4.75 -6.43
C SER A 23 -6.10 -3.48 -5.60
N LEU A 24 -5.34 -3.37 -4.51
CA LEU A 24 -5.29 -2.16 -3.70
C LEU A 24 -4.94 -0.92 -4.54
N ALA A 25 -4.14 -1.07 -5.59
CA ALA A 25 -3.80 0.02 -6.50
C ALA A 25 -5.03 0.55 -7.26
N TYR A 26 -5.83 -0.36 -7.80
CA TYR A 26 -7.08 0.00 -8.47
C TYR A 26 -8.09 0.61 -7.50
N LEU A 27 -8.26 0.02 -6.32
CA LEU A 27 -9.18 0.53 -5.30
C LEU A 27 -8.75 1.91 -4.79
N ALA A 28 -7.45 2.15 -4.63
CA ALA A 28 -6.93 3.45 -4.27
C ALA A 28 -7.23 4.51 -5.35
N GLN A 29 -7.03 4.17 -6.63
CA GLN A 29 -7.34 5.05 -7.74
C GLN A 29 -8.84 5.33 -7.86
N LEU A 30 -9.70 4.31 -7.67
CA LEU A 30 -11.15 4.45 -7.74
C LEU A 30 -11.70 5.40 -6.66
N HIS A 31 -11.08 5.40 -5.48
CA HIS A 31 -11.47 6.24 -4.35
C HIS A 31 -10.65 7.54 -4.26
N ASP A 32 -9.95 7.92 -5.33
CA ASP A 32 -9.09 9.11 -5.43
C ASP A 32 -8.15 9.29 -4.23
N MET A 33 -7.53 8.18 -3.81
CA MET A 33 -6.64 8.16 -2.66
C MET A 33 -5.25 7.61 -3.01
N PRO A 34 -4.19 8.05 -2.31
CA PRO A 34 -2.87 7.47 -2.49
C PRO A 34 -2.84 6.00 -2.07
N LEU A 35 -2.22 5.14 -2.88
CA LEU A 35 -2.02 3.73 -2.55
C LEU A 35 -1.28 3.53 -1.22
N GLY A 36 -0.34 4.41 -0.90
CA GLY A 36 0.36 4.40 0.39
C GLY A 36 -0.61 4.60 1.56
N THR A 37 -1.55 5.54 1.42
CA THR A 37 -2.61 5.78 2.41
C THR A 37 -3.49 4.56 2.58
N LEU A 38 -3.97 3.97 1.49
CA LEU A 38 -4.81 2.77 1.56
C LEU A 38 -4.09 1.61 2.27
N LYS A 39 -2.82 1.35 1.93
CA LYS A 39 -2.02 0.32 2.58
C LYS A 39 -1.85 0.56 4.07
N THR A 40 -1.55 1.79 4.48
CA THR A 40 -1.42 2.14 5.91
C THR A 40 -2.72 1.93 6.66
N ARG A 41 -3.87 2.30 6.05
CA ARG A 41 -5.19 2.08 6.66
C ARG A 41 -5.51 0.60 6.81
N VAL A 42 -5.32 -0.19 5.75
CA VAL A 42 -5.52 -1.64 5.78
C VAL A 42 -4.63 -2.28 6.84
N LYS A 43 -3.35 -1.89 6.90
CA LYS A 43 -2.42 -2.38 7.91
C LYS A 43 -2.90 -2.10 9.32
N ARG A 44 -3.44 -0.91 9.61
CA ARG A 44 -3.97 -0.58 10.94
C ARG A 44 -5.12 -1.47 11.35
N PHE A 45 -6.06 -1.73 10.45
CA PHE A 45 -7.19 -2.60 10.75
C PHE A 45 -6.72 -4.04 10.94
N ILE A 46 -5.76 -4.52 10.15
CA ILE A 46 -5.14 -5.84 10.37
C ILE A 46 -4.41 -5.91 11.71
N ASP A 47 -3.65 -4.88 12.07
CA ASP A 47 -2.93 -4.79 13.35
C ASP A 47 -3.91 -4.73 14.54
N GLN A 48 -5.17 -4.33 14.33
CA GLN A 48 -6.28 -4.40 15.30
C GLN A 48 -6.97 -5.77 15.33
N GLY A 49 -6.50 -6.75 14.54
CA GLY A 49 -7.10 -8.08 14.44
C GLY A 49 -8.27 -8.19 13.48
N ILE A 50 -8.49 -7.19 12.62
CA ILE A 50 -9.55 -7.24 11.60
C ILE A 50 -9.05 -8.06 10.41
N ASP A 51 -9.91 -8.95 9.93
CA ASP A 51 -9.66 -9.73 8.73
C ASP A 51 -9.33 -8.83 7.53
N ARG A 52 -8.46 -9.32 6.63
CA ARG A 52 -7.95 -8.54 5.50
C ARG A 52 -9.07 -7.99 4.61
N ASP A 53 -10.07 -8.78 4.27
CA ASP A 53 -11.17 -8.34 3.39
C ASP A 53 -12.01 -7.26 4.08
N LYS A 54 -12.28 -7.43 5.38
CA LYS A 54 -12.96 -6.42 6.20
C LYS A 54 -12.12 -5.15 6.34
N ALA A 55 -10.81 -5.28 6.53
CA ALA A 55 -9.87 -4.17 6.65
C ALA A 55 -9.82 -3.33 5.36
N ILE A 56 -9.89 -3.98 4.19
CA ILE A 56 -9.96 -3.28 2.89
C ILE A 56 -11.26 -2.49 2.77
N ARG A 57 -12.42 -3.11 3.06
CA ARG A 57 -13.71 -2.40 3.04
C ARG A 57 -13.73 -1.20 3.99
N LEU A 58 -13.30 -1.40 5.24
CA LEU A 58 -13.21 -0.33 6.24
C LEU A 58 -12.22 0.77 5.84
N ALA A 59 -11.11 0.44 5.19
CA ALA A 59 -10.14 1.43 4.74
C ALA A 59 -10.63 2.31 3.58
N LEU A 60 -11.57 1.79 2.79
CA LEU A 60 -12.24 2.51 1.69
C LEU A 60 -13.43 3.34 2.18
N GLU A 61 -14.23 2.79 3.11
CA GLU A 61 -15.43 3.45 3.65
C GLU A 61 -15.08 4.51 4.70
N CYS A 62 -14.17 4.20 5.62
CA CYS A 62 -13.77 5.10 6.68
C CYS A 62 -12.51 5.88 6.28
N PRO A 63 -12.62 7.19 6.02
CA PRO A 63 -11.44 8.02 6.01
C PRO A 63 -10.81 7.98 7.41
N ILE A 64 -9.73 7.21 7.58
CA ILE A 64 -8.80 7.47 8.68
C ILE A 64 -8.28 8.87 8.39
N GLY A 65 -8.81 9.85 9.11
CA GLY A 65 -8.47 11.26 8.96
C GLY A 65 -6.95 11.46 9.03
N PRO A 66 -6.44 12.57 8.49
CA PRO A 66 -5.01 12.85 8.48
C PRO A 66 -4.45 12.74 9.90
N GLN A 67 -3.64 11.70 10.16
CA GLN A 67 -2.85 11.60 11.38
C GLN A 67 -1.53 12.35 11.20
N GLY A 68 -1.66 13.65 10.99
CA GLY A 68 -0.55 14.59 10.94
C GLY A 68 -1.02 15.89 11.59
N ARG A 69 -0.33 16.27 12.67
CA ARG A 69 -0.45 17.56 13.35
C ARG A 69 -0.45 18.69 12.31
N PRO A 70 -1.25 19.75 12.45
CA PRO A 70 -1.16 20.92 11.58
C PRO A 70 0.30 21.35 11.48
N ARG A 71 0.86 21.39 10.26
CA ARG A 71 2.13 22.08 10.04
C ARG A 71 1.81 23.55 10.20
N GLN A 72 2.10 24.10 11.37
CA GLN A 72 2.20 25.55 11.51
C GLN A 72 3.35 26.01 10.61
N GLY A 73 3.01 26.88 9.67
CA GLY A 73 3.90 27.63 8.80
C GLY A 73 3.10 28.77 8.24
#